data_AF-A0A9W4NE71-F1
#
_entry.id   AF-A0A9W4NE71-F1
#
_cell.length_a   1.000
_cell.length_b   1.000
_cell.length_c   1.000
_cell.angle_alpha   90.00
_cell.angle_beta   90.00
_cell.angle_gamma   90.00
#
_symmetry.space_group_name_H-M   'P 1'
#
loop_
_entity.id
_entity.type
_entity.pdbx_description
1 polymer ?
#
loop_
_entity_poly.entity_id
_entity_poly.type
_entity_poly.pdbx_seq_one_letter_code
_entity_poly.pdbx_strand_id
1 'polypeptide(L)'
;MLQIFPWDNDLDVQISEATIHFLADYYNMTEHHFDIPNVKGGRTYMLEINPNYLVKSEEDTLNKIDARWIDMSSGLFIDITAVRKDEEKRSQGNPEALTCKDKHHYDENDIFPLRESLFEGVTVKIPYAYTYLLEEEYSAKALTRTSFYGHTFNEHTKIWESAS
;
A
#
# COMPACT_ATOMS: atom_id res chain seq x y z
N MET A 1 -11.12 -13.58 2.10
CA MET A 1 -11.45 -12.17 1.79
C MET A 1 -10.72 -11.34 2.82
N LEU A 2 -9.83 -10.46 2.39
CA LEU A 2 -9.15 -9.49 3.25
C LEU A 2 -10.07 -8.30 3.46
N GLN A 3 -10.05 -7.73 4.65
CA GLN A 3 -10.81 -6.54 5.01
C GLN A 3 -9.88 -5.57 5.74
N ILE A 4 -10.18 -4.28 5.63
CA ILE A 4 -9.51 -3.26 6.42
C ILE A 4 -9.77 -3.53 7.91
N PHE A 5 -8.79 -3.26 8.76
CA PHE A 5 -9.01 -3.40 10.19
C PHE A 5 -10.03 -2.36 10.66
N PRO A 6 -10.97 -2.71 11.57
CA PRO A 6 -12.02 -1.77 12.00
C PRO A 6 -11.51 -0.49 12.68
N TRP A 7 -10.29 -0.50 13.19
CA TRP A 7 -9.64 0.63 13.85
C TRP A 7 -8.67 1.39 12.94
N ASP A 8 -8.53 0.97 11.69
CA ASP A 8 -7.59 1.52 10.74
C ASP A 8 -8.30 2.46 9.76
N ASN A 9 -7.66 3.58 9.45
CA ASN A 9 -8.28 4.69 8.73
C ASN A 9 -7.48 5.17 7.50
N ASP A 10 -6.33 4.57 7.24
CA ASP A 10 -5.56 4.76 6.02
C ASP A 10 -5.49 3.46 5.21
N LEU A 11 -5.02 3.60 3.98
CA LEU A 11 -4.76 2.50 3.07
C LEU A 11 -3.52 2.86 2.27
N ASP A 12 -2.54 1.96 2.30
CA ASP A 12 -1.30 2.10 1.56
C ASP A 12 -1.25 1.15 0.38
N VAL A 13 -0.75 1.65 -0.75
CA VAL A 13 -0.41 0.82 -1.90
C VAL A 13 0.98 1.11 -2.39
N GLN A 14 1.58 0.09 -2.98
CA GLN A 14 2.89 0.21 -3.61
C GLN A 14 2.78 0.04 -5.12
N ILE A 15 3.54 0.85 -5.85
CA ILE A 15 3.65 0.78 -7.31
C ILE A 15 5.11 0.71 -7.73
N SER A 16 5.39 0.27 -8.95
CA SER A 16 6.77 0.26 -9.45
C SER A 16 7.27 1.68 -9.75
N GLU A 17 8.59 1.88 -9.68
CA GLU A 17 9.24 3.14 -10.05
C GLU A 17 8.84 3.63 -11.46
N ALA A 18 8.79 2.73 -12.45
CA ALA A 18 8.38 3.08 -13.80
C ALA A 18 6.92 3.61 -13.84
N THR A 19 6.05 3.08 -12.98
CA THR A 19 4.64 3.50 -12.92
C THR A 19 4.51 4.90 -12.34
N ILE A 20 5.24 5.23 -11.26
CA ILE A 20 5.13 6.58 -10.68
C ILE A 20 5.64 7.65 -11.66
N HIS A 21 6.68 7.37 -12.44
CA HIS A 21 7.13 8.28 -13.51
C HIS A 21 6.04 8.51 -14.57
N PHE A 22 5.40 7.44 -15.03
CA PHE A 22 4.29 7.55 -15.97
C PHE A 22 3.13 8.36 -15.40
N LEU A 23 2.76 8.15 -14.14
CA LEU A 23 1.70 8.93 -13.49
C LEU A 23 2.09 10.40 -13.33
N ALA A 24 3.34 10.70 -13.00
CA ALA A 24 3.86 12.06 -12.91
C ALA A 24 3.78 12.83 -14.23
N ASP A 25 4.15 12.17 -15.33
CA ASP A 25 4.22 12.80 -16.65
C ASP A 25 2.83 13.07 -17.27
N TYR A 26 1.85 12.20 -16.98
CA TYR A 26 0.57 12.20 -17.71
C TYR A 26 -0.67 12.43 -16.84
N TYR A 27 -0.60 12.16 -15.53
CA TYR A 27 -1.78 12.10 -14.67
C TYR A 27 -1.70 12.93 -13.38
N ASN A 28 -0.59 13.62 -13.12
CA ASN A 28 -0.50 14.48 -11.94
C ASN A 28 -1.58 15.58 -11.95
N MET A 29 -2.27 15.76 -10.82
CA MET A 29 -3.39 16.69 -10.62
C MET A 29 -4.57 16.46 -11.56
N THR A 30 -4.77 15.22 -12.03
CA THR A 30 -5.96 14.85 -12.80
C THR A 30 -7.10 14.41 -11.89
N GLU A 31 -8.32 14.76 -12.28
CA GLU A 31 -9.56 14.38 -11.60
C GLU A 31 -10.23 13.19 -12.31
N HIS A 32 -10.76 12.25 -11.52
CA HIS A 32 -11.39 11.02 -11.99
C HIS A 32 -12.73 10.83 -11.28
N HIS A 33 -13.82 10.89 -12.03
CA HIS A 33 -15.17 10.73 -11.49
C HIS A 33 -15.65 9.28 -11.61
N PHE A 34 -16.22 8.76 -10.54
CA PHE A 34 -16.78 7.42 -10.47
C PHE A 34 -18.24 7.45 -10.01
N ASP A 35 -19.11 6.84 -10.81
CA ASP A 35 -20.48 6.55 -10.42
C ASP A 35 -20.51 5.32 -9.51
N ILE A 36 -20.62 5.57 -8.20
CA ILE A 36 -20.65 4.52 -7.19
C ILE A 36 -22.11 4.11 -6.93
N PRO A 37 -22.45 2.80 -6.99
CA PRO A 37 -23.78 2.32 -6.66
C PRO A 37 -24.24 2.82 -5.28
N ASN A 38 -25.46 3.34 -5.22
CA ASN A 38 -26.08 3.88 -4.00
C ASN A 38 -25.44 5.17 -3.44
N VAL A 39 -24.52 5.82 -4.16
CA VAL A 39 -23.97 7.13 -3.80
C VAL A 39 -24.46 8.17 -4.80
N LYS A 40 -25.37 9.04 -4.36
CA LYS A 40 -25.96 10.08 -5.23
C LYS A 40 -24.87 11.04 -5.72
N GLY A 41 -24.73 11.15 -7.04
CA GLY A 41 -23.75 12.02 -7.68
C GLY A 41 -22.32 11.48 -7.67
N GLY A 42 -22.12 10.20 -7.32
CA GLY A 42 -20.81 9.56 -7.37
C GLY A 42 -19.77 10.19 -6.44
N ARG A 43 -18.50 9.98 -6.78
CA ARG A 43 -17.34 10.58 -6.13
C ARG A 43 -16.32 11.02 -7.17
N THR A 44 -15.65 12.13 -6.90
CA THR A 44 -14.51 12.59 -7.70
C THR A 44 -13.25 12.43 -6.87
N TYR A 45 -12.24 11.82 -7.48
CA TYR A 45 -10.94 11.60 -6.89
C TYR A 45 -9.87 12.35 -7.65
N MET A 46 -8.85 12.83 -6.95
CA MET A 46 -7.69 13.48 -7.54
C MET A 46 -6.45 12.60 -7.35
N LEU A 47 -5.66 12.43 -8.41
CA LEU A 47 -4.31 11.87 -8.30
C LEU A 47 -3.31 13.01 -8.12
N GLU A 48 -2.65 13.05 -6.97
CA GLU A 48 -1.59 14.01 -6.67
C GLU A 48 -0.25 13.29 -6.60
N ILE A 49 0.75 13.79 -7.34
CA ILE A 49 2.13 13.29 -7.28
C ILE A 49 2.98 14.28 -6.49
N ASN A 50 3.64 13.79 -5.44
CA ASN A 50 4.57 14.59 -4.66
C ASN A 50 5.77 15.00 -5.54
N PRO A 51 6.10 16.29 -5.68
CA PRO A 51 7.24 16.74 -6.50
C PRO A 51 8.58 16.10 -6.12
N ASN A 52 8.71 15.63 -4.88
CA ASN A 52 9.91 14.97 -4.37
C ASN A 52 9.90 13.45 -4.59
N TYR A 53 9.00 12.90 -5.42
CA TYR A 53 8.98 11.46 -5.73
C TYR A 53 10.28 10.95 -6.39
N LEU A 54 11.10 11.85 -6.94
CA LEU A 54 12.41 11.53 -7.51
C LEU A 54 13.49 11.25 -6.44
N VAL A 55 13.29 11.74 -5.21
CA VAL A 55 14.23 11.49 -4.11
C VAL A 55 14.10 10.03 -3.71
N LYS A 56 15.16 9.24 -3.85
CA LYS A 56 15.15 7.82 -3.46
C LYS A 56 15.67 7.56 -2.05
N SER A 57 16.17 8.60 -1.38
CA SER A 57 16.76 8.50 -0.05
C SER A 57 15.71 8.13 0.98
N GLU A 58 16.10 7.22 1.88
CA GLU A 58 15.37 6.83 3.09
C GLU A 58 15.73 7.70 4.30
N GLU A 59 16.69 8.62 4.16
CA GLU A 59 17.13 9.49 5.26
C GLU A 59 16.07 10.52 5.64
N ASP A 60 15.23 10.93 4.68
CA ASP A 60 14.14 11.85 4.91
C ASP A 60 12.96 11.13 5.59
N THR A 61 12.86 11.33 6.91
CA THR A 61 11.81 10.71 7.72
C THR A 61 10.44 11.39 7.60
N LEU A 62 10.37 12.58 6.98
CA LEU A 62 9.15 13.36 6.84
C LEU A 62 8.49 13.17 5.46
N ASN A 63 9.23 12.66 4.47
CA ASN A 63 8.80 12.58 3.07
C ASN A 63 8.83 11.14 2.55
N LYS A 64 7.93 10.33 3.09
CA LYS A 64 7.84 8.89 2.77
C LYS A 64 6.91 8.58 1.59
N ILE A 65 5.93 9.45 1.34
CA ILE A 65 4.85 9.21 0.38
C ILE A 65 5.16 9.86 -0.97
N ASP A 66 5.00 9.10 -2.05
CA ASP A 66 5.30 9.54 -3.41
C ASP A 66 4.09 10.11 -4.14
N ALA A 67 2.89 9.64 -3.82
CA ALA A 67 1.64 10.12 -4.40
C ALA A 67 0.44 9.81 -3.51
N ARG A 68 -0.69 10.46 -3.81
CA ARG A 68 -1.98 10.22 -3.14
C ARG A 68 -3.11 10.12 -4.13
N TRP A 69 -4.04 9.22 -3.85
CA TRP A 69 -5.35 9.18 -4.47
C TRP A 69 -6.40 9.71 -3.50
N ILE A 70 -6.93 10.89 -3.76
CA ILE A 70 -7.66 11.70 -2.77
C ILE A 70 -9.13 11.80 -3.15
N ASP A 71 -10.05 11.42 -2.26
CA ASP A 71 -11.47 11.76 -2.40
C ASP A 71 -11.66 13.26 -2.15
N MET A 72 -11.99 14.02 -3.20
CA MET A 72 -12.10 15.47 -3.13
C MET A 72 -13.27 15.95 -2.26
N SER A 73 -14.24 15.07 -1.94
CA SER A 73 -15.39 15.43 -1.12
C SER A 73 -15.13 15.33 0.38
N SER A 74 -14.29 14.39 0.80
CA SER A 74 -14.02 14.10 2.21
C SER A 74 -12.58 14.44 2.65
N GLY A 75 -11.64 14.47 1.70
CA GLY A 75 -10.21 14.58 1.97
C GLY A 75 -9.56 13.27 2.42
N LEU A 76 -10.30 12.14 2.45
CA LEU A 76 -9.70 10.82 2.66
C LEU A 76 -8.82 10.44 1.48
N PHE A 77 -7.74 9.68 1.72
CA PHE A 77 -6.78 9.33 0.69
C PHE A 77 -6.21 7.93 0.85
N ILE A 78 -5.68 7.42 -0.25
CA ILE A 78 -4.81 6.24 -0.31
C ILE A 78 -3.39 6.75 -0.56
N ASP A 79 -2.46 6.38 0.31
CA ASP A 79 -1.05 6.70 0.17
C ASP A 79 -0.39 5.73 -0.83
N ILE A 80 0.43 6.29 -1.72
CA ILE A 80 1.12 5.55 -2.78
C ILE A 80 2.62 5.74 -2.60
N THR A 81 3.33 4.62 -2.44
CA THR A 81 4.79 4.61 -2.33
C THR A 81 5.40 3.81 -3.47
N ALA A 82 6.42 4.34 -4.14
CA ALA A 82 7.07 3.64 -5.23
C ALA A 82 8.16 2.69 -4.72
N VAL A 83 8.13 1.44 -5.18
CA VAL A 83 9.19 0.46 -5.00
C VAL A 83 10.22 0.63 -6.11
N ARG A 84 11.48 0.73 -5.70
CA ARG A 84 12.63 1.09 -6.54
C ARG A 84 13.76 0.09 -6.33
N LYS A 85 14.77 0.17 -7.19
CA LYS A 85 16.01 -0.58 -7.00
C LYS A 85 16.79 -0.03 -5.81
N ASP A 86 17.24 -0.91 -4.94
CA ASP A 86 18.20 -0.57 -3.89
C ASP A 86 19.62 -0.55 -4.50
N GLU A 87 20.02 0.61 -5.01
CA GLU A 87 21.31 0.77 -5.73
C GLU A 87 22.50 0.44 -4.83
N GLU A 88 22.41 0.71 -3.52
CA GLU A 88 23.48 0.41 -2.58
C GLU A 88 23.67 -1.11 -2.46
N LYS A 89 22.62 -1.86 -2.12
CA LYS A 89 22.71 -3.32 -1.98
C LYS A 89 23.02 -4.01 -3.31
N ARG A 90 22.50 -3.48 -4.43
CA ARG A 90 22.86 -3.97 -5.77
C ARG A 90 24.34 -3.79 -6.05
N SER A 91 24.94 -2.65 -5.72
CA SER A 91 26.38 -2.42 -5.88
C SER A 91 27.24 -3.34 -5.00
N GLN A 92 26.68 -3.83 -3.89
CA GLN A 92 27.34 -4.76 -2.95
C GLN A 92 27.14 -6.24 -3.32
N GLY A 93 26.52 -6.53 -4.47
CA GLY A 93 26.38 -7.89 -4.99
C GLY A 93 25.02 -8.55 -4.73
N ASN A 94 23.99 -7.78 -4.39
CA ASN A 94 22.59 -8.25 -4.32
C ASN A 94 21.76 -7.64 -5.48
N PRO A 95 21.85 -8.19 -6.71
CA PRO A 95 21.25 -7.58 -7.90
C PRO A 95 19.72 -7.51 -7.87
N GLU A 96 19.05 -8.31 -7.04
CA GLU A 96 17.59 -8.38 -6.88
C GLU A 96 17.05 -7.41 -5.80
N ALA A 97 17.92 -6.67 -5.10
CA ALA A 97 17.49 -5.82 -4.00
C ALA A 97 16.57 -4.66 -4.44
N LEU A 98 15.47 -4.50 -3.73
CA LEU A 98 14.50 -3.42 -3.88
C LEU A 98 14.36 -2.65 -2.56
N THR A 99 13.96 -1.40 -2.67
CA THR A 99 13.63 -0.56 -1.52
C THR A 99 12.50 0.42 -1.83
N CYS A 100 11.92 1.00 -0.79
CA CYS A 100 11.01 2.13 -0.86
C CYS A 100 11.39 3.20 0.17
N LYS A 101 10.85 4.41 0.02
CA LYS A 101 11.17 5.55 0.91
C LYS A 101 10.82 5.31 2.38
N ASP A 102 9.89 4.40 2.64
CA ASP A 102 9.49 4.07 4.01
C ASP A 102 10.41 3.05 4.70
N LYS A 103 11.63 2.84 4.16
CA LYS A 103 12.66 1.93 4.73
C LYS A 103 12.28 0.45 4.68
N HIS A 104 11.35 0.09 3.80
CA HIS A 104 11.09 -1.30 3.51
C HIS A 104 12.01 -1.78 2.41
N HIS A 105 12.68 -2.90 2.66
CA HIS A 105 13.57 -3.55 1.72
C HIS A 105 12.99 -4.88 1.32
N TYR A 106 13.17 -5.25 0.05
CA TYR A 106 12.61 -6.48 -0.51
C TYR A 106 13.62 -7.14 -1.44
N ASP A 107 13.45 -8.43 -1.68
CA ASP A 107 14.00 -9.10 -2.85
C ASP A 107 12.98 -9.11 -3.99
N GLU A 108 13.41 -8.96 -5.24
CA GLU A 108 12.53 -9.06 -6.40
C GLU A 108 11.71 -10.38 -6.40
N ASN A 109 12.28 -11.48 -5.93
CA ASN A 109 11.63 -12.80 -5.87
C ASN A 109 10.55 -12.90 -4.79
N ASP A 110 10.57 -12.03 -3.78
CA ASP A 110 9.54 -11.98 -2.74
C ASP A 110 8.31 -11.21 -3.22
N ILE A 111 8.49 -10.26 -4.13
CA ILE A 111 7.41 -9.46 -4.70
C ILE A 111 6.80 -10.15 -5.93
N PHE A 112 7.63 -10.59 -6.87
CA PHE A 112 7.18 -11.02 -8.20
C PHE A 112 7.20 -12.55 -8.37
N PRO A 113 6.28 -13.12 -9.16
CA PRO A 113 5.11 -12.46 -9.75
C PRO A 113 4.05 -12.16 -8.70
N LEU A 114 3.34 -11.05 -8.88
CA LEU A 114 2.22 -10.68 -8.00
C LEU A 114 1.10 -11.72 -8.09
N ARG A 115 0.48 -12.03 -6.95
CA ARG A 115 -0.66 -12.94 -6.82
C ARG A 115 -1.96 -12.16 -6.76
N GLU A 116 -3.05 -12.79 -7.20
CA GLU A 116 -4.38 -12.20 -7.05
C GLU A 116 -4.98 -12.56 -5.68
N SER A 117 -5.67 -11.59 -5.09
CA SER A 117 -6.46 -11.76 -3.88
C SER A 117 -7.72 -10.91 -3.95
N LEU A 118 -8.54 -10.98 -2.90
CA LEU A 118 -9.74 -10.15 -2.73
C LEU A 118 -9.59 -9.31 -1.47
N PHE A 119 -9.66 -7.99 -1.61
CA PHE A 119 -9.68 -7.01 -0.53
C PHE A 119 -10.92 -6.14 -0.67
N GLU A 120 -11.76 -6.05 0.38
CA GLU A 120 -13.03 -5.30 0.35
C GLU A 120 -13.94 -5.67 -0.86
N GLY A 121 -13.90 -6.95 -1.26
CA GLY A 121 -14.65 -7.45 -2.42
C GLY A 121 -14.08 -7.07 -3.80
N VAL A 122 -12.96 -6.35 -3.85
CA VAL A 122 -12.25 -5.97 -5.08
C VAL A 122 -11.05 -6.89 -5.30
N THR A 123 -10.80 -7.29 -6.56
CA THR A 123 -9.60 -8.04 -6.93
C THR A 123 -8.37 -7.14 -6.81
N VAL A 124 -7.40 -7.58 -6.02
CA VAL A 124 -6.14 -6.87 -5.79
C VAL A 124 -4.94 -7.75 -6.12
N LYS A 125 -3.78 -7.12 -6.28
CA LYS A 125 -2.49 -7.78 -6.46
C LYS A 125 -1.70 -7.70 -5.15
N ILE A 126 -1.15 -8.81 -4.70
CA ILE A 126 -0.32 -8.91 -3.49
C ILE A 126 1.05 -9.53 -3.82
N PRO A 127 2.08 -9.29 -3.00
CA PRO A 127 3.41 -9.91 -3.18
C PRO A 127 3.36 -11.45 -3.23
N TYR A 128 4.32 -12.06 -3.92
CA TYR A 128 4.45 -13.51 -4.00
C TYR A 128 4.64 -14.15 -2.62
N ALA A 129 5.58 -13.64 -1.83
CA ALA A 129 5.94 -14.14 -0.51
C ALA A 129 5.26 -13.34 0.63
N TYR A 130 4.02 -12.89 0.43
CA TYR A 130 3.33 -11.97 1.36
C TYR A 130 3.32 -12.41 2.84
N THR A 131 3.26 -13.72 3.13
CA THR A 131 3.33 -14.20 4.53
C THR A 131 4.68 -13.92 5.15
N TYR A 132 5.77 -14.16 4.41
CA TYR A 132 7.13 -13.90 4.87
C TYR A 132 7.35 -12.40 5.10
N LEU A 133 6.92 -11.56 4.14
CA LEU A 133 7.04 -10.10 4.25
C LEU A 133 6.27 -9.55 5.46
N LEU A 134 5.03 -10.02 5.69
CA LEU A 134 4.26 -9.60 6.86
C LEU A 134 4.87 -10.08 8.18
N GLU A 135 5.49 -11.28 8.20
CA GLU A 135 6.20 -11.76 9.40
C GLU A 135 7.47 -10.97 9.66
N GLU A 136 8.20 -10.57 8.62
CA GLU A 136 9.39 -9.72 8.76
C GLU A 136 9.02 -8.35 9.36
N GLU A 137 7.97 -7.73 8.83
CA GLU A 137 7.54 -6.38 9.21
C GLU A 137 6.85 -6.35 10.58
N TYR A 138 5.92 -7.28 10.83
CA TYR A 138 5.04 -7.24 12.01
C TYR A 138 5.31 -8.33 13.05
N SER A 139 6.28 -9.23 12.80
CA SER A 139 6.53 -10.47 13.54
C SER A 139 5.46 -11.56 13.36
N ALA A 140 5.87 -12.82 13.50
CA ALA A 140 4.95 -13.97 13.49
C ALA A 140 3.80 -13.89 14.53
N LYS A 141 3.98 -13.11 15.60
CA LYS A 141 2.92 -12.89 16.60
C LYS A 141 1.79 -12.03 16.07
N ALA A 142 2.05 -11.10 15.15
CA ALA A 142 1.00 -10.30 14.54
C ALA A 142 0.07 -11.16 13.68
N LEU A 143 0.60 -12.20 13.03
CA LEU A 143 -0.20 -13.10 12.19
C LEU A 143 -1.08 -14.10 12.98
N THR A 144 -0.80 -14.28 14.26
CA THR A 144 -1.46 -15.28 15.11
C THR A 144 -2.27 -14.69 16.25
N ARG A 145 -2.10 -13.40 16.57
CA ARG A 145 -2.89 -12.72 17.60
C ARG A 145 -4.34 -12.60 17.15
N THR A 146 -5.22 -13.16 17.96
CA THR A 146 -6.68 -13.03 17.80
C THR A 146 -7.28 -11.94 18.67
N SER A 147 -6.46 -11.16 19.38
CA SER A 147 -6.92 -9.97 20.13
C SER A 147 -5.94 -8.80 19.98
N PHE A 148 -6.50 -7.66 19.58
CA PHE A 148 -5.77 -6.42 19.32
C PHE A 148 -6.71 -5.22 19.47
N TYR A 149 -6.25 -4.14 20.11
CA TYR A 149 -6.98 -2.86 20.22
C TYR A 149 -8.46 -2.97 20.65
N GLY A 150 -8.78 -3.85 21.62
CA GLY A 150 -10.17 -4.04 22.07
C GLY A 150 -11.06 -4.82 21.10
N HIS A 151 -10.49 -5.44 20.08
CA HIS A 151 -11.17 -6.30 19.10
C HIS A 151 -10.69 -7.74 19.23
N THR A 152 -11.53 -8.68 18.79
CA THR A 152 -11.24 -10.11 18.71
C THR A 152 -11.48 -10.62 17.30
N PHE A 153 -10.53 -11.39 16.77
CA PHE A 153 -10.65 -12.02 15.47
C PHE A 153 -11.56 -13.24 15.55
N ASN A 154 -12.63 -13.23 14.78
CA ASN A 154 -13.54 -14.36 14.66
C ASN A 154 -13.03 -15.33 13.57
N GLU A 155 -12.54 -16.49 13.98
CA GLU A 155 -11.95 -17.47 13.07
C GLU A 155 -12.95 -18.08 12.08
N HIS A 156 -14.26 -18.01 12.34
CA HIS A 156 -15.28 -18.56 11.44
C HIS A 156 -15.63 -17.60 10.32
N THR A 157 -15.89 -16.34 10.68
CA THR A 157 -16.28 -15.28 9.74
C THR A 157 -15.08 -14.59 9.09
N LYS A 158 -13.88 -14.75 9.67
CA LYS A 158 -12.62 -14.11 9.26
C LYS A 158 -12.66 -12.59 9.35
N ILE A 159 -13.40 -12.04 10.32
CA ILE A 159 -13.51 -10.60 10.57
C ILE A 159 -13.10 -10.27 12.01
N TRP A 160 -12.72 -9.01 12.24
CA TRP A 160 -12.46 -8.48 13.57
C TRP A 160 -13.72 -7.86 14.16
N GLU A 161 -14.11 -8.31 15.35
CA GLU A 161 -15.31 -7.87 16.06
C GLU A 161 -14.88 -7.07 17.28
N SER A 162 -15.55 -5.94 17.56
CA SER A 162 -15.32 -5.21 18.82
C SER A 162 -15.67 -6.12 19.99
N ALA A 163 -14.81 -6.19 21.00
CA ALA A 163 -15.17 -6.77 22.27
C ALA A 163 -16.31 -5.91 22.86
N SER A 164 -17.50 -6.47 22.95
CA SER A 164 -18.67 -5.89 23.61
C SER A 164 -18.45 -5.71 25.10
#